data_AF-A0A1I6FS38-F1
#
_entry.id   AF-A0A1I6FS38-F1
#
_cell.length_a   1.000
_cell.length_b   1.000
_cell.length_c   1.000
_cell.angle_alpha   90.00
_cell.angle_beta   90.00
_cell.angle_gamma   90.00
#
_symmetry.space_group_name_H-M   'P 1'
#
loop_
_entity.id
_entity.type
_entity.pdbx_description
1 polymer ?
#
loop_
_entity_poly.entity_id
_entity_poly.type
_entity_poly.pdbx_seq_one_letter_code
_entity_poly.pdbx_strand_id
1 'polypeptide(L)'
;MPVPPAHGAPPLDRALLRRLGFSAATAAFQIEGARAEDGRSRSIWDDFVDTPGRVRDGSTADPGPDSYHRAAEDVALLAHLGVDQYRFSLSWVRVLPEGRPNPQGLAYYDRLVDRLLDAGITPTPTLYHWDLPSRLEAEGGWLNRATAERFAQYVEVVADALGDRVRHWYTINEPVSTTLQGYAIGELAPGRTLLFDALPTAHHQLLAHGYAVRILRGHGAARIGIVNNHTQVLPASGAEEDLQAAYVYDLVHNRLFADPVLLGRYPDLEPYVSALPVHDGDLALISAPCDFYGVNYYNPTTVAAAAGPVPFEVVPTPGAPVTGFGPLWPIVPEALTAFLVDAKERYGEALPPVAIAENGASFPEPDRVDGPLDDADRIAYLRGHIAAVLDALRAGVRVDAYTVWSLLDNFEWADGYTQRFGLVHVDMATGRRTPKASYAWFRALIEEARS
;
A
#
# COMPACT_ATOMS: atom_id res chain seq x y z
N MET A 1 -1.63 30.05 13.00
CA MET A 1 -2.08 30.86 11.84
C MET A 1 -2.89 29.93 10.95
N PRO A 2 -4.09 30.30 10.49
CA PRO A 2 -4.84 29.44 9.58
C PRO A 2 -4.01 29.14 8.33
N VAL A 3 -3.98 27.87 7.91
CA VAL A 3 -3.36 27.45 6.66
C VAL A 3 -4.00 28.27 5.53
N PRO A 4 -3.24 29.04 4.73
CA PRO A 4 -3.82 29.75 3.62
C PRO A 4 -4.46 28.73 2.67
N PRO A 5 -5.69 28.96 2.19
CA PRO A 5 -6.32 28.03 1.26
C PRO A 5 -5.44 27.95 0.01
N ALA A 6 -5.05 26.74 -0.38
CA ALA A 6 -4.63 26.49 -1.74
C ALA A 6 -5.81 26.91 -2.65
N HIS A 7 -5.64 28.02 -3.36
CA HIS A 7 -6.52 28.48 -4.44
C HIS A 7 -8.03 28.45 -4.15
N GLY A 8 -8.52 29.24 -3.18
CA GLY A 8 -9.96 29.54 -3.07
C GLY A 8 -10.90 28.38 -2.72
N ALA A 9 -10.37 27.19 -2.43
CA ALA A 9 -11.16 26.03 -2.01
C ALA A 9 -11.74 26.24 -0.59
N PRO A 10 -13.00 25.82 -0.32
CA PRO A 10 -13.63 25.98 0.99
C PRO A 10 -12.88 25.20 2.07
N PRO A 11 -12.81 25.68 3.32
CA PRO A 11 -12.08 25.00 4.39
C PRO A 11 -12.57 23.56 4.60
N LEU A 12 -11.67 22.65 5.00
CA LEU A 12 -12.05 21.29 5.35
C LEU A 12 -12.89 21.30 6.63
N ASP A 13 -13.84 20.37 6.71
CA ASP A 13 -14.76 20.29 7.84
C ASP A 13 -14.06 19.71 9.06
N ARG A 14 -13.75 20.59 10.00
CA ARG A 14 -13.03 20.25 11.24
C ARG A 14 -13.74 19.19 12.07
N ALA A 15 -15.07 19.17 12.07
CA ALA A 15 -15.81 18.19 12.87
C ALA A 15 -15.62 16.78 12.30
N LEU A 16 -15.51 16.65 10.98
CA LEU A 16 -15.22 15.38 10.33
C LEU A 16 -13.73 15.02 10.39
N LEU A 17 -12.82 16.00 10.28
CA LEU A 17 -11.38 15.75 10.44
C LEU A 17 -11.04 15.13 11.80
N ARG A 18 -11.70 15.57 12.88
CA ARG A 18 -11.56 15.00 14.25
C ARG A 18 -11.87 13.50 14.33
N ARG A 19 -12.58 12.94 13.35
CA ARG A 19 -12.95 11.51 13.31
C ARG A 19 -11.86 10.64 12.72
N LEU A 20 -10.87 11.22 12.05
CA LEU A 20 -9.78 10.49 11.39
C LEU A 20 -8.55 10.43 12.31
N GLY A 21 -7.94 9.25 12.38
CA GLY A 21 -6.54 9.11 12.76
C GLY A 21 -5.63 9.44 11.58
N PHE A 22 -4.59 10.22 11.81
CA PHE A 22 -3.62 10.59 10.79
C PHE A 22 -2.36 9.73 10.87
N SER A 23 -1.88 9.29 9.71
CA SER A 23 -0.71 8.44 9.58
C SER A 23 0.15 8.86 8.39
N ALA A 24 1.39 8.40 8.38
CA ALA A 24 2.25 8.39 7.21
C ALA A 24 2.78 6.96 6.99
N ALA A 25 3.04 6.61 5.73
CA ALA A 25 3.45 5.26 5.36
C ALA A 25 4.81 5.17 4.66
N THR A 26 5.46 4.01 4.82
CA THR A 26 6.65 3.56 4.08
C THR A 26 6.65 2.03 3.91
N ALA A 27 7.56 1.49 3.09
CA ALA A 27 7.82 0.06 2.95
C ALA A 27 9.32 -0.26 3.07
N ALA A 28 9.63 -1.39 3.69
CA ALA A 28 10.97 -1.84 4.04
C ALA A 28 11.94 -1.78 2.85
N PHE A 29 11.63 -2.46 1.74
CA PHE A 29 12.53 -2.48 0.58
C PHE A 29 12.74 -1.10 -0.04
N GLN A 30 11.76 -0.19 0.09
CA GLN A 30 11.82 1.13 -0.53
C GLN A 30 12.68 2.13 0.26
N ILE A 31 12.79 1.97 1.58
CA ILE A 31 13.47 2.95 2.45
C ILE A 31 14.67 2.41 3.22
N GLU A 32 14.74 1.10 3.51
CA GLU A 32 15.73 0.58 4.46
C GLU A 32 17.16 0.65 3.93
N GLY A 33 17.38 0.28 2.67
CA GLY A 33 18.73 -0.01 2.16
C GLY A 33 19.36 -1.21 2.88
N ALA A 34 20.69 -1.20 3.04
CA ALA A 34 21.42 -2.20 3.84
C ALA A 34 21.11 -3.64 3.42
N ARG A 35 21.05 -3.87 2.10
CA ARG A 35 20.54 -5.13 1.49
C ARG A 35 21.37 -6.36 1.86
N ALA A 36 22.65 -6.17 2.18
CA ALA A 36 23.61 -7.23 2.49
C ALA A 36 24.03 -7.29 3.98
N GLU A 37 23.40 -6.50 4.84
CA GLU A 37 23.80 -6.38 6.24
C GLU A 37 23.02 -7.31 7.17
N ASP A 38 23.64 -7.62 8.32
CA ASP A 38 22.99 -8.29 9.46
C ASP A 38 22.27 -9.60 9.10
N GLY A 39 22.80 -10.35 8.14
CA GLY A 39 22.31 -11.68 7.78
C GLY A 39 21.00 -11.68 6.96
N ARG A 40 20.57 -10.53 6.43
CA ARG A 40 19.44 -10.44 5.49
C ARG A 40 19.69 -11.34 4.26
N SER A 41 18.70 -12.15 3.89
CA SER A 41 18.74 -12.95 2.65
C SER A 41 18.19 -12.15 1.46
N ARG A 42 18.22 -12.74 0.26
CA ARG A 42 17.67 -12.11 -0.95
C ARG A 42 16.16 -12.26 -1.03
N SER A 43 15.51 -11.20 -1.52
CA SER A 43 14.11 -11.17 -1.94
C SER A 43 13.98 -11.13 -3.46
N ILE A 44 12.77 -11.39 -3.98
CA ILE A 44 12.45 -11.24 -5.39
C ILE A 44 12.79 -9.84 -5.93
N TRP A 45 12.72 -8.81 -5.07
CA TRP A 45 13.10 -7.46 -5.44
C TRP A 45 14.60 -7.27 -5.55
N ASP A 46 15.41 -7.96 -4.73
CA ASP A 46 16.86 -7.99 -4.91
C ASP A 46 17.22 -8.59 -6.27
N ASP A 47 16.57 -9.68 -6.67
CA ASP A 47 16.81 -10.32 -7.98
C ASP A 47 16.33 -9.44 -9.14
N PHE A 48 15.21 -8.75 -8.95
CA PHE A 48 14.62 -7.87 -9.95
C PHE A 48 15.53 -6.66 -10.22
N VAL A 49 15.96 -5.95 -9.18
CA VAL A 49 16.80 -4.75 -9.36
C VAL A 49 18.22 -5.07 -9.82
N ASP A 50 18.75 -6.25 -9.49
CA ASP A 50 20.06 -6.70 -9.97
C ASP A 50 19.99 -7.18 -11.45
N THR A 51 18.78 -7.32 -12.03
CA THR A 51 18.59 -7.69 -13.43
C THR A 51 18.60 -6.44 -14.31
N PRO A 52 19.53 -6.30 -15.28
CA PRO A 52 19.61 -5.13 -16.13
C PRO A 52 18.32 -4.85 -16.91
N GLY A 53 17.90 -3.58 -16.94
CA GLY A 53 16.73 -3.11 -17.69
C GLY A 53 15.38 -3.32 -17.01
N ARG A 54 15.35 -3.88 -15.79
CA ARG A 54 14.11 -4.04 -15.01
C ARG A 54 13.69 -2.78 -14.23
N VAL A 55 14.65 -1.92 -13.88
CA VAL A 55 14.41 -0.62 -13.25
C VAL A 55 14.75 0.49 -14.23
N ARG A 56 13.87 1.49 -14.38
CA ARG A 56 13.96 2.55 -15.40
C ARG A 56 15.29 3.29 -15.41
N ASP A 57 15.78 3.67 -14.22
CA ASP A 57 17.05 4.39 -14.05
C ASP A 57 18.23 3.46 -13.68
N GLY A 58 17.98 2.15 -13.58
CA GLY A 58 18.96 1.15 -13.17
C GLY A 58 19.36 1.20 -11.70
N SER A 59 18.64 1.94 -10.85
CA SER A 59 18.88 1.98 -9.40
C SER A 59 18.50 0.66 -8.72
N THR A 60 19.08 0.44 -7.54
CA THR A 60 19.07 -0.87 -6.85
C THR A 60 18.47 -0.83 -5.44
N ALA A 61 17.73 0.22 -5.11
CA ALA A 61 17.17 0.48 -3.77
C ALA A 61 18.22 0.60 -2.63
N ASP A 62 19.50 0.79 -2.95
CA ASP A 62 20.61 0.85 -1.97
C ASP A 62 21.62 1.92 -2.39
N PRO A 63 22.03 2.86 -1.52
CA PRO A 63 21.60 3.02 -0.12
C PRO A 63 20.20 3.62 0.03
N GLY A 64 19.66 4.28 -1.00
CA GLY A 64 18.34 4.93 -0.95
C GLY A 64 18.22 5.91 0.23
N PRO A 65 17.08 5.91 0.95
CA PRO A 65 16.95 6.67 2.19
C PRO A 65 17.77 6.15 3.37
N ASP A 66 18.29 4.92 3.33
CA ASP A 66 19.14 4.34 4.38
C ASP A 66 18.47 4.36 5.78
N SER A 67 17.15 4.14 5.82
CA SER A 67 16.37 4.13 7.06
C SER A 67 16.74 2.99 8.01
N TYR A 68 17.48 1.97 7.53
CA TYR A 68 18.05 0.95 8.40
C TYR A 68 19.02 1.56 9.43
N HIS A 69 19.86 2.50 8.99
CA HIS A 69 20.81 3.20 9.87
C HIS A 69 20.23 4.48 10.48
N ARG A 70 19.16 5.04 9.88
CA ARG A 70 18.66 6.38 10.19
C ARG A 70 17.24 6.43 10.75
N ALA A 71 16.71 5.30 11.21
CA ALA A 71 15.39 5.20 11.82
C ALA A 71 15.13 6.26 12.91
N ALA A 72 16.15 6.68 13.66
CA ALA A 72 16.01 7.73 14.68
C ALA A 72 15.65 9.10 14.07
N GLU A 73 16.23 9.44 12.92
CA GLU A 73 15.91 10.68 12.17
C GLU A 73 14.47 10.63 11.65
N ASP A 74 14.06 9.47 11.13
CA ASP A 74 12.73 9.27 10.55
C ASP A 74 11.64 9.29 11.63
N VAL A 75 11.89 8.71 12.81
CA VAL A 75 10.98 8.81 13.96
C VAL A 75 10.87 10.26 14.46
N ALA A 76 11.97 11.02 14.48
CA ALA A 76 11.91 12.44 14.84
C ALA A 76 11.05 13.25 13.86
N LEU A 77 11.10 12.94 12.56
CA LEU A 77 10.22 13.52 11.56
C LEU A 77 8.75 13.16 11.80
N LEU A 78 8.43 11.92 12.15
CA LEU A 78 7.05 11.53 12.45
C LEU A 78 6.52 12.23 13.72
N ALA A 79 7.34 12.30 14.76
CA ALA A 79 7.00 12.98 16.01
C ALA A 79 6.73 14.48 15.78
N HIS A 80 7.55 15.10 14.94
CA HIS A 80 7.37 16.52 14.57
C HIS A 80 6.17 16.74 13.65
N LEU A 81 5.86 15.79 12.76
CA LEU A 81 4.66 15.81 11.92
C LEU A 81 3.40 15.68 12.77
N GLY A 82 3.52 15.00 13.91
CA GLY A 82 2.47 14.84 14.89
C GLY A 82 1.43 13.78 14.51
N VAL A 83 1.76 12.79 13.68
CA VAL A 83 0.84 11.70 13.31
C VAL A 83 0.45 10.84 14.52
N ASP A 84 -0.73 10.21 14.48
CA ASP A 84 -1.19 9.28 15.51
C ASP A 84 -0.53 7.90 15.36
N GLN A 85 -0.24 7.52 14.11
CA GLN A 85 0.24 6.20 13.73
C GLN A 85 1.36 6.32 12.70
N TYR A 86 2.22 5.30 12.65
CA TYR A 86 3.18 5.13 11.57
C TYR A 86 3.01 3.74 10.96
N ARG A 87 2.67 3.71 9.67
CA ARG A 87 2.57 2.47 8.90
C ARG A 87 3.90 2.20 8.22
N PHE A 88 4.52 1.10 8.55
CA PHE A 88 5.77 0.63 7.92
C PHE A 88 5.61 -0.83 7.56
N SER A 89 6.46 -1.41 6.72
CA SER A 89 6.48 -2.86 6.55
C SER A 89 7.68 -3.49 7.24
N LEU A 90 7.55 -4.77 7.55
CA LEU A 90 8.64 -5.62 8.01
C LEU A 90 9.24 -6.34 6.80
N SER A 91 10.56 -6.48 6.76
CA SER A 91 11.23 -7.24 5.72
C SER A 91 11.27 -8.71 6.08
N TRP A 92 10.55 -9.54 5.31
CA TRP A 92 10.51 -10.99 5.55
C TRP A 92 11.93 -11.58 5.46
N VAL A 93 12.69 -11.19 4.44
CA VAL A 93 14.06 -11.68 4.23
C VAL A 93 15.08 -11.17 5.25
N ARG A 94 14.72 -10.16 6.05
CA ARG A 94 15.53 -9.71 7.19
C ARG A 94 15.19 -10.46 8.46
N VAL A 95 13.91 -10.71 8.73
CA VAL A 95 13.43 -11.36 9.96
C VAL A 95 13.60 -12.88 9.93
N LEU A 96 13.30 -13.51 8.79
CA LEU A 96 13.33 -14.96 8.62
C LEU A 96 14.17 -15.39 7.40
N PRO A 97 15.43 -14.95 7.28
CA PRO A 97 16.31 -15.35 6.18
C PRO A 97 16.46 -16.87 6.15
N GLU A 98 16.32 -17.47 4.96
CA GLU A 98 16.43 -18.91 4.76
C GLU A 98 15.55 -19.75 5.73
N GLY A 99 14.41 -19.19 6.17
CA GLY A 99 13.47 -19.86 7.06
C GLY A 99 13.92 -19.97 8.52
N ARG A 100 14.90 -19.17 8.95
CA ARG A 100 15.41 -19.15 10.33
C ARG A 100 15.28 -17.75 10.95
N PRO A 101 14.82 -17.62 12.21
CA PRO A 101 14.78 -16.34 12.89
C PRO A 101 16.15 -15.69 12.92
N ASN A 102 16.21 -14.41 12.56
CA ASN A 102 17.42 -13.60 12.58
C ASN A 102 17.36 -12.57 13.73
N PRO A 103 18.12 -12.78 14.82
CA PRO A 103 18.10 -11.89 15.98
C PRO A 103 18.45 -10.43 15.64
N GLN A 104 19.40 -10.20 14.73
CA GLN A 104 19.78 -8.84 14.33
C GLN A 104 18.65 -8.15 13.56
N GLY A 105 18.03 -8.86 12.62
CA GLY A 105 16.87 -8.38 11.87
C GLY A 105 15.68 -8.04 12.75
N LEU A 106 15.35 -8.92 13.69
CA LEU A 106 14.31 -8.68 14.69
C LEU A 106 14.65 -7.49 15.60
N ALA A 107 15.91 -7.37 16.03
CA ALA A 107 16.35 -6.28 16.90
C ALA A 107 16.24 -4.90 16.24
N TYR A 108 16.30 -4.80 14.91
CA TYR A 108 16.02 -3.55 14.20
C TYR A 108 14.57 -3.10 14.41
N TYR A 109 13.61 -3.98 14.12
CA TYR A 109 12.18 -3.66 14.26
C TYR A 109 11.76 -3.50 15.72
N ASP A 110 12.34 -4.28 16.63
CA ASP A 110 12.17 -4.11 18.08
C ASP A 110 12.52 -2.68 18.53
N ARG A 111 13.71 -2.19 18.14
CA ARG A 111 14.14 -0.82 18.42
C ARG A 111 13.28 0.24 17.72
N LEU A 112 12.80 -0.03 16.50
CA LEU A 112 11.92 0.89 15.78
C LEU A 112 10.58 1.02 16.51
N VAL A 113 10.00 -0.10 16.96
CA VAL A 113 8.76 -0.13 17.75
C VAL A 113 8.93 0.66 19.05
N ASP A 114 10.01 0.44 19.80
CA ASP A 114 10.29 1.19 21.03
C ASP A 114 10.37 2.70 20.77
N ARG A 115 11.12 3.11 19.73
CA ARG A 115 11.25 4.54 19.38
C ARG A 115 9.93 5.19 19.01
N LEU A 116 9.05 4.48 18.30
CA LEU A 116 7.72 4.99 17.94
C LEU A 116 6.86 5.16 19.19
N LEU A 117 6.84 4.17 20.07
CA LEU A 117 6.07 4.22 21.32
C LEU A 117 6.57 5.31 22.26
N ASP A 118 7.90 5.47 22.40
CA ASP A 118 8.52 6.54 23.18
C ASP A 118 8.16 7.93 22.62
N ALA A 119 7.96 8.04 21.32
CA ALA A 119 7.48 9.26 20.65
C ALA A 119 5.95 9.44 20.72
N GLY A 120 5.21 8.52 21.35
CA GLY A 120 3.74 8.55 21.43
C GLY A 120 3.04 8.19 20.12
N ILE A 121 3.72 7.50 19.21
CA ILE A 121 3.21 7.12 17.89
C ILE A 121 2.86 5.63 17.91
N THR A 122 1.65 5.29 17.46
CA THR A 122 1.24 3.89 17.40
C THR A 122 1.94 3.17 16.23
N PRO A 123 2.74 2.12 16.49
CA PRO A 123 3.33 1.31 15.41
C PRO A 123 2.24 0.49 14.72
N THR A 124 2.20 0.56 13.39
CA THR A 124 1.23 -0.18 12.55
C THR A 124 1.93 -0.96 11.43
N PRO A 125 2.73 -1.98 11.77
CA PRO A 125 3.48 -2.75 10.78
C PRO A 125 2.59 -3.50 9.80
N THR A 126 3.08 -3.58 8.56
CA THR A 126 2.58 -4.44 7.49
C THR A 126 3.49 -5.66 7.37
N LEU A 127 2.94 -6.86 7.56
CA LEU A 127 3.73 -8.10 7.60
C LEU A 127 4.37 -8.42 6.25
N TYR A 128 3.68 -8.16 5.13
CA TYR A 128 4.20 -8.36 3.79
C TYR A 128 3.96 -7.16 2.89
N HIS A 129 5.06 -6.59 2.38
CA HIS A 129 5.06 -5.54 1.36
C HIS A 129 6.05 -5.92 0.24
N TRP A 130 5.72 -7.03 -0.44
CA TRP A 130 6.27 -7.50 -1.71
C TRP A 130 7.69 -8.08 -1.70
N ASP A 131 8.44 -8.02 -0.60
CA ASP A 131 9.80 -8.54 -0.50
C ASP A 131 9.87 -10.07 -0.21
N LEU A 132 9.16 -10.86 -1.03
CA LEU A 132 9.12 -12.33 -0.92
C LEU A 132 10.56 -12.90 -0.98
N PRO A 133 10.95 -13.85 -0.12
CA PRO A 133 12.24 -14.52 -0.24
C PRO A 133 12.44 -15.17 -1.61
N SER A 134 13.57 -14.87 -2.27
CA SER A 134 13.90 -15.37 -3.63
C SER A 134 13.78 -16.88 -3.75
N ARG A 135 14.16 -17.60 -2.69
CA ARG A 135 14.07 -19.06 -2.65
C ARG A 135 12.64 -19.57 -2.76
N LEU A 136 11.68 -18.89 -2.13
CA LEU A 136 10.27 -19.28 -2.23
C LEU A 136 9.75 -19.04 -3.65
N GLU A 137 10.18 -17.97 -4.31
CA GLU A 137 9.87 -17.73 -5.71
C GLU A 137 10.43 -18.81 -6.65
N ALA A 138 11.66 -19.27 -6.39
CA ALA A 138 12.25 -20.40 -7.12
C ALA A 138 11.48 -21.72 -6.91
N GLU A 139 10.78 -21.86 -5.79
CA GLU A 139 9.89 -23.00 -5.47
C GLU A 139 8.44 -22.78 -5.96
N GLY A 140 8.18 -21.74 -6.75
CA GLY A 140 6.88 -21.44 -7.36
C GLY A 140 6.18 -20.20 -6.80
N GLY A 141 6.75 -19.56 -5.77
CA GLY A 141 6.27 -18.30 -5.22
C GLY A 141 4.80 -18.35 -4.80
N TRP A 142 4.04 -17.29 -5.09
CA TRP A 142 2.62 -17.23 -4.76
C TRP A 142 1.73 -18.17 -5.59
N LEU A 143 2.25 -18.83 -6.63
CA LEU A 143 1.51 -19.93 -7.28
C LEU A 143 1.57 -21.22 -6.47
N ASN A 144 2.51 -21.32 -5.52
CA ASN A 144 2.64 -22.48 -4.64
C ASN A 144 1.94 -22.21 -3.29
N ARG A 145 0.97 -23.06 -2.94
CA ARG A 145 0.24 -23.00 -1.66
C ARG A 145 1.15 -22.98 -0.44
N ALA A 146 2.28 -23.72 -0.50
CA ALA A 146 3.25 -23.79 0.59
C ALA A 146 3.79 -22.40 0.99
N THR A 147 3.80 -21.42 0.07
CA THR A 147 4.21 -20.04 0.36
C THR A 147 3.31 -19.39 1.42
N ALA A 148 1.99 -19.66 1.42
CA ALA A 148 1.08 -19.17 2.45
C ALA A 148 1.39 -19.78 3.83
N GLU A 149 1.81 -21.05 3.87
CA GLU A 149 2.21 -21.74 5.09
C GLU A 149 3.57 -21.26 5.61
N ARG A 150 4.50 -20.93 4.71
CA ARG A 150 5.77 -20.28 5.06
C ARG A 150 5.56 -18.86 5.58
N PHE A 151 4.61 -18.13 5.01
CA PHE A 151 4.22 -16.83 5.53
C PHE A 151 3.70 -16.96 6.97
N ALA A 152 2.85 -17.95 7.25
CA ALA A 152 2.38 -18.21 8.61
C ALA A 152 3.54 -18.43 9.61
N GLN A 153 4.58 -19.21 9.24
CA GLN A 153 5.77 -19.42 10.07
C GLN A 153 6.53 -18.11 10.35
N TYR A 154 6.62 -17.22 9.36
CA TYR A 154 7.18 -15.89 9.54
C TYR A 154 6.33 -15.01 10.46
N VAL A 155 5.01 -15.04 10.32
CA VAL A 155 4.10 -14.28 11.18
C VAL A 155 4.21 -14.70 12.65
N GLU A 156 4.32 -16.01 12.94
CA GLU A 156 4.54 -16.49 14.32
C GLU A 156 5.80 -15.84 14.93
N VAL A 157 6.92 -15.87 14.21
CA VAL A 157 8.21 -15.30 14.68
C VAL A 157 8.11 -13.79 14.92
N VAL A 158 7.41 -13.07 14.03
CA VAL A 158 7.17 -11.63 14.21
C VAL A 158 6.26 -11.37 15.42
N ALA A 159 5.18 -12.12 15.55
CA ALA A 159 4.19 -11.94 16.61
C ALA A 159 4.77 -12.30 17.99
N ASP A 160 5.63 -13.31 18.07
CA ASP A 160 6.41 -13.63 19.28
C ASP A 160 7.32 -12.48 19.69
N ALA A 161 7.97 -11.83 18.72
CA ALA A 161 8.96 -10.79 19.00
C ALA A 161 8.35 -9.42 19.33
N LEU A 162 7.24 -9.06 18.69
CA LEU A 162 6.69 -7.70 18.72
C LEU A 162 5.25 -7.61 19.27
N GLY A 163 4.54 -8.73 19.40
CA GLY A 163 3.11 -8.77 19.74
C GLY A 163 2.79 -8.30 21.17
N ASP A 164 3.79 -8.23 22.04
CA ASP A 164 3.67 -7.67 23.40
C ASP A 164 3.34 -6.16 23.39
N ARG A 165 3.87 -5.43 22.39
CA ARG A 165 3.74 -3.97 22.25
C ARG A 165 2.94 -3.54 21.02
N VAL A 166 3.05 -4.26 19.91
CA VAL A 166 2.33 -3.92 18.67
C VAL A 166 0.94 -4.52 18.69
N ARG A 167 -0.07 -3.64 18.65
CA ARG A 167 -1.48 -4.03 18.74
C ARG A 167 -2.24 -3.89 17.42
N HIS A 168 -1.69 -3.15 16.47
CA HIS A 168 -2.34 -2.81 15.20
C HIS A 168 -1.51 -3.35 14.03
N TRP A 169 -2.13 -4.11 13.14
CA TRP A 169 -1.43 -4.88 12.12
C TRP A 169 -2.12 -4.80 10.76
N TYR A 170 -1.31 -4.61 9.72
CA TYR A 170 -1.68 -4.93 8.34
C TYR A 170 -1.07 -6.28 7.97
N THR A 171 -1.84 -7.18 7.36
CA THR A 171 -1.30 -8.49 6.95
C THR A 171 -0.51 -8.40 5.66
N ILE A 172 -1.16 -8.04 4.56
CA ILE A 172 -0.59 -8.08 3.21
C ILE A 172 -0.93 -6.75 2.55
N ASN A 173 0.08 -6.13 1.94
CA ASN A 173 -0.09 -4.96 1.08
C ASN A 173 -0.39 -5.37 -0.35
N GLU A 174 -1.49 -4.86 -0.90
CA GLU A 174 -1.81 -4.89 -2.33
C GLU A 174 -1.55 -6.26 -2.99
N PRO A 175 -2.30 -7.30 -2.58
CA PRO A 175 -2.25 -8.57 -3.28
C PRO A 175 -2.57 -8.41 -4.78
N VAL A 176 -3.34 -7.38 -5.17
CA VAL A 176 -3.58 -7.01 -6.58
C VAL A 176 -2.29 -6.63 -7.31
N SER A 177 -1.41 -5.83 -6.73
CA SER A 177 -0.16 -5.38 -7.37
C SER A 177 0.80 -6.55 -7.55
N THR A 178 0.93 -7.41 -6.54
CA THR A 178 1.72 -8.65 -6.67
C THR A 178 1.13 -9.55 -7.77
N THR A 179 -0.18 -9.76 -7.79
CA THR A 179 -0.87 -10.63 -8.77
C THR A 179 -0.76 -10.08 -10.20
N LEU A 180 -1.20 -8.85 -10.42
CA LEU A 180 -1.33 -8.27 -11.75
C LEU A 180 0.00 -7.70 -12.25
N GLN A 181 0.63 -6.82 -11.49
CA GLN A 181 1.89 -6.19 -11.94
C GLN A 181 3.09 -7.13 -11.82
N GLY A 182 3.13 -7.99 -10.80
CA GLY A 182 4.24 -8.93 -10.57
C GLY A 182 4.17 -10.22 -11.40
N TYR A 183 3.00 -10.89 -11.41
CA TYR A 183 2.83 -12.19 -12.06
C TYR A 183 2.13 -12.13 -13.42
N ALA A 184 1.20 -11.20 -13.65
CA ALA A 184 0.41 -11.17 -14.88
C ALA A 184 1.15 -10.44 -16.02
N ILE A 185 1.66 -9.22 -15.78
CA ILE A 185 2.29 -8.40 -16.82
C ILE A 185 3.79 -8.17 -16.63
N GLY A 186 4.33 -8.47 -15.45
CA GLY A 186 5.77 -8.52 -15.20
C GLY A 186 6.49 -7.17 -15.10
N GLU A 187 5.74 -6.10 -14.82
CA GLU A 187 6.26 -4.76 -14.54
C GLU A 187 6.92 -4.65 -13.18
N LEU A 188 6.48 -5.45 -12.20
CA LEU A 188 7.08 -5.55 -10.86
C LEU A 188 7.68 -6.93 -10.63
N ALA A 189 8.46 -7.10 -9.56
CA ALA A 189 8.95 -8.42 -9.14
C ALA A 189 7.77 -9.39 -8.88
N PRO A 190 7.86 -10.68 -9.26
CA PRO A 190 9.02 -11.37 -9.83
C PRO A 190 9.19 -11.23 -11.36
N GLY A 191 8.40 -10.39 -12.03
CA GLY A 191 8.58 -10.07 -13.44
C GLY A 191 8.09 -11.16 -14.39
N ARG A 192 7.05 -11.92 -14.00
CA ARG A 192 6.43 -12.96 -14.83
C ARG A 192 5.31 -12.39 -15.70
N THR A 193 5.03 -13.04 -16.82
CA THR A 193 4.04 -12.60 -17.82
C THR A 193 3.00 -13.69 -18.06
N LEU A 194 2.18 -13.97 -17.04
CA LEU A 194 1.22 -15.07 -17.04
C LEU A 194 -0.21 -14.66 -17.43
N LEU A 195 -0.49 -13.36 -17.60
CA LEU A 195 -1.85 -12.86 -17.81
C LEU A 195 -2.81 -13.41 -16.74
N PHE A 196 -3.98 -13.94 -17.11
CA PHE A 196 -4.94 -14.50 -16.15
C PHE A 196 -4.50 -15.83 -15.50
N ASP A 197 -3.45 -16.49 -16.00
CA ASP A 197 -2.84 -17.62 -15.28
C ASP A 197 -2.12 -17.17 -13.99
N ALA A 198 -2.00 -15.85 -13.76
CA ALA A 198 -1.55 -15.29 -12.49
C ALA A 198 -2.63 -15.26 -11.39
N LEU A 199 -3.93 -15.27 -11.71
CA LEU A 199 -5.00 -15.10 -10.72
C LEU A 199 -4.98 -16.12 -9.56
N PRO A 200 -4.52 -17.37 -9.72
CA PRO A 200 -4.30 -18.29 -8.60
C PRO A 200 -3.40 -17.74 -7.47
N THR A 201 -2.49 -16.82 -7.77
CA THR A 201 -1.67 -16.13 -6.74
C THR A 201 -2.50 -15.31 -5.77
N ALA A 202 -3.66 -14.79 -6.19
CA ALA A 202 -4.57 -14.08 -5.30
C ALA A 202 -5.06 -15.01 -4.19
N HIS A 203 -5.39 -16.26 -4.51
CA HIS A 203 -5.89 -17.22 -3.53
C HIS A 203 -4.88 -17.49 -2.42
N HIS A 204 -3.62 -17.80 -2.76
CA HIS A 204 -2.61 -18.10 -1.74
C HIS A 204 -2.21 -16.88 -0.91
N GLN A 205 -2.23 -15.68 -1.48
CA GLN A 205 -2.03 -14.44 -0.71
C GLN A 205 -3.19 -14.22 0.28
N LEU A 206 -4.45 -14.38 -0.15
CA LEU A 206 -5.59 -14.26 0.76
C LEU A 206 -5.60 -15.35 1.84
N LEU A 207 -5.19 -16.57 1.50
CA LEU A 207 -5.01 -17.65 2.47
C LEU A 207 -3.94 -17.30 3.51
N ALA A 208 -2.83 -16.71 3.07
CA ALA A 208 -1.76 -16.22 3.93
C ALA A 208 -2.25 -15.10 4.87
N HIS A 209 -3.12 -14.20 4.38
CA HIS A 209 -3.83 -13.24 5.22
C HIS A 209 -4.65 -13.94 6.32
N GLY A 210 -5.46 -14.94 5.96
CA GLY A 210 -6.29 -15.68 6.93
C GLY A 210 -5.45 -16.38 8.01
N TYR A 211 -4.31 -16.97 7.65
CA TYR A 211 -3.36 -17.50 8.63
C TYR A 211 -2.83 -16.40 9.56
N ALA A 212 -2.42 -15.25 9.02
CA ALA A 212 -1.91 -14.14 9.80
C ALA A 212 -2.94 -13.59 10.79
N VAL A 213 -4.20 -13.42 10.37
CA VAL A 213 -5.29 -12.99 11.27
C VAL A 213 -5.38 -13.92 12.48
N ARG A 214 -5.44 -15.24 12.24
CA ARG A 214 -5.54 -16.23 13.32
C ARG A 214 -4.37 -16.14 14.29
N ILE A 215 -3.14 -16.05 13.78
CA ILE A 215 -1.92 -16.01 14.58
C ILE A 215 -1.88 -14.74 15.43
N LEU A 216 -2.04 -13.58 14.79
CA LEU A 216 -1.99 -12.28 15.46
C LEU A 216 -3.06 -12.16 16.56
N ARG A 217 -4.27 -12.70 16.33
CA ARG A 217 -5.30 -12.78 17.38
C ARG A 217 -4.85 -13.60 18.59
N GLY A 218 -4.19 -14.73 18.36
CA GLY A 218 -3.59 -15.54 19.43
C GLY A 218 -2.55 -14.78 20.26
N HIS A 219 -1.86 -13.82 19.64
CA HIS A 219 -0.88 -12.94 20.28
C HIS A 219 -1.49 -11.63 20.82
N GLY A 220 -2.82 -11.54 20.82
CA GLY A 220 -3.55 -10.43 21.41
C GLY A 220 -3.67 -9.19 20.53
N ALA A 221 -3.39 -9.26 19.22
CA ALA A 221 -3.60 -8.12 18.33
C ALA A 221 -5.02 -7.54 18.46
N ALA A 222 -5.10 -6.21 18.66
CA ALA A 222 -6.35 -5.49 18.89
C ALA A 222 -6.99 -5.00 17.59
N ARG A 223 -6.19 -4.63 16.59
CA ARG A 223 -6.64 -4.21 15.26
C ARG A 223 -5.88 -4.98 14.19
N ILE A 224 -6.58 -5.70 13.32
CA ILE A 224 -6.01 -6.43 12.19
C ILE A 224 -6.85 -6.12 10.95
N GLY A 225 -6.17 -5.86 9.83
CA GLY A 225 -6.80 -5.73 8.52
C GLY A 225 -5.85 -6.14 7.40
N ILE A 226 -6.42 -6.46 6.25
CA ILE A 226 -5.71 -6.50 4.97
C ILE A 226 -5.82 -5.12 4.31
N VAL A 227 -4.91 -4.81 3.40
CA VAL A 227 -5.00 -3.63 2.54
C VAL A 227 -4.83 -4.03 1.09
N ASN A 228 -5.66 -3.47 0.21
CA ASN A 228 -5.55 -3.65 -1.22
C ASN A 228 -5.58 -2.31 -1.97
N ASN A 229 -4.94 -2.27 -3.14
CA ASN A 229 -5.09 -1.14 -4.07
C ASN A 229 -6.46 -1.27 -4.71
N HIS A 230 -7.22 -0.19 -4.65
CA HIS A 230 -8.52 -0.12 -5.26
C HIS A 230 -8.62 1.10 -6.14
N THR A 231 -9.44 0.96 -7.17
CA THR A 231 -9.70 2.00 -8.15
C THR A 231 -11.18 2.08 -8.45
N GLN A 232 -11.67 3.30 -8.65
CA GLN A 232 -12.95 3.51 -9.30
C GLN A 232 -12.78 3.22 -10.79
N VAL A 233 -13.38 2.13 -11.27
CA VAL A 233 -13.33 1.77 -12.68
C VAL A 233 -14.32 2.64 -13.46
N LEU A 234 -13.83 3.30 -14.51
CA LEU A 234 -14.61 4.16 -15.39
C LEU A 234 -14.62 3.56 -16.79
N PRO A 235 -15.78 3.27 -17.41
CA PRO A 235 -15.81 2.88 -18.81
C PRO A 235 -15.41 4.06 -19.70
N ALA A 236 -14.66 3.82 -20.77
CA ALA A 236 -14.19 4.85 -21.69
C ALA A 236 -15.34 5.53 -22.46
N SER A 237 -16.44 4.79 -22.67
CA SER A 237 -17.68 5.31 -23.26
C SER A 237 -18.91 4.55 -22.72
N GLY A 238 -20.11 4.94 -23.18
CA GLY A 238 -21.35 4.21 -22.90
C GLY A 238 -21.62 3.03 -23.84
N ALA A 239 -20.66 2.64 -24.68
CA ALA A 239 -20.77 1.45 -25.53
C ALA A 239 -20.78 0.18 -24.67
N GLU A 240 -21.55 -0.83 -25.09
CA GLU A 240 -21.69 -2.08 -24.34
C GLU A 240 -20.33 -2.77 -24.14
N GLU A 241 -19.47 -2.71 -25.15
CA GLU A 241 -18.14 -3.32 -25.11
C GLU A 241 -17.26 -2.69 -24.03
N ASP A 242 -17.28 -1.36 -23.88
CA ASP A 242 -16.51 -0.64 -22.84
C ASP A 242 -17.08 -0.89 -21.44
N LEU A 243 -18.41 -1.01 -21.32
CA LEU A 243 -19.07 -1.36 -20.05
C LEU A 243 -18.68 -2.77 -19.61
N GLN A 244 -18.65 -3.73 -20.53
CA GLN A 244 -18.19 -5.09 -20.26
C GLN A 244 -16.70 -5.09 -19.89
N ALA A 245 -15.84 -4.38 -20.64
CA ALA A 245 -14.42 -4.28 -20.33
C ALA A 245 -14.16 -3.70 -18.93
N ALA A 246 -14.87 -2.63 -18.56
CA ALA A 246 -14.82 -2.05 -17.22
C ALA A 246 -15.29 -3.04 -16.15
N TYR A 247 -16.35 -3.81 -16.41
CA TYR A 247 -16.82 -4.85 -15.50
C TYR A 247 -15.75 -5.93 -15.27
N VAL A 248 -15.11 -6.43 -16.33
CA VAL A 248 -14.03 -7.43 -16.20
C VAL A 248 -12.84 -6.87 -15.43
N TYR A 249 -12.44 -5.63 -15.71
CA TYR A 249 -11.36 -4.99 -14.97
C TYR A 249 -11.69 -4.88 -13.47
N ASP A 250 -12.91 -4.47 -13.14
CA ASP A 250 -13.38 -4.40 -11.75
C ASP A 250 -13.39 -5.77 -11.06
N LEU A 251 -13.77 -6.84 -11.78
CA LEU A 251 -13.69 -8.21 -11.27
C LEU A 251 -12.26 -8.57 -10.87
N VAL A 252 -11.28 -8.36 -11.76
CA VAL A 252 -9.90 -8.83 -11.55
C VAL A 252 -9.06 -7.91 -10.67
N HIS A 253 -9.34 -6.60 -10.65
CA HIS A 253 -8.59 -5.62 -9.87
C HIS A 253 -9.16 -5.45 -8.45
N ASN A 254 -10.49 -5.32 -8.32
CA ASN A 254 -11.13 -5.01 -7.05
C ASN A 254 -11.72 -6.27 -6.39
N ARG A 255 -12.65 -6.94 -7.07
CA ARG A 255 -13.54 -7.94 -6.43
C ARG A 255 -12.88 -9.27 -6.15
N LEU A 256 -11.91 -9.69 -6.97
CA LEU A 256 -11.11 -10.90 -6.78
C LEU A 256 -10.46 -10.96 -5.38
N PHE A 257 -10.18 -9.80 -4.78
CA PHE A 257 -9.54 -9.68 -3.47
C PHE A 257 -10.55 -9.32 -2.37
N ALA A 258 -11.45 -8.38 -2.62
CA ALA A 258 -12.39 -7.88 -1.63
C ALA A 258 -13.52 -8.89 -1.33
N ASP A 259 -14.11 -9.54 -2.34
CA ASP A 259 -15.25 -10.45 -2.13
C ASP A 259 -14.88 -11.66 -1.24
N PRO A 260 -13.73 -12.34 -1.40
CA PRO A 260 -13.39 -13.44 -0.51
C PRO A 260 -13.17 -13.01 0.94
N VAL A 261 -12.56 -11.84 1.15
CA VAL A 261 -12.27 -11.31 2.50
C VAL A 261 -13.56 -10.86 3.18
N LEU A 262 -14.42 -10.13 2.47
CA LEU A 262 -15.60 -9.50 3.05
C LEU A 262 -16.84 -10.41 3.01
N LEU A 263 -16.98 -11.25 1.97
CA LEU A 263 -18.18 -12.06 1.73
C LEU A 263 -17.93 -13.57 1.82
N GLY A 264 -16.68 -14.03 1.95
CA GLY A 264 -16.34 -15.45 2.03
C GLY A 264 -16.61 -16.22 0.74
N ARG A 265 -16.60 -15.54 -0.42
CA ARG A 265 -16.76 -16.15 -1.74
C ARG A 265 -16.04 -15.33 -2.81
N TYR A 266 -15.60 -15.99 -3.87
CA TYR A 266 -15.08 -15.31 -5.05
C TYR A 266 -16.22 -14.73 -5.92
N PRO A 267 -15.96 -13.66 -6.69
CA PRO A 267 -16.86 -13.29 -7.78
C PRO A 267 -16.88 -14.40 -8.85
N ASP A 268 -17.86 -14.35 -9.75
CA ASP A 268 -17.87 -15.24 -10.91
C ASP A 268 -16.72 -14.91 -11.85
N LEU A 269 -15.80 -15.87 -12.01
CA LEU A 269 -14.61 -15.79 -12.84
C LEU A 269 -14.54 -16.92 -13.85
N GLU A 270 -15.60 -17.74 -13.99
CA GLU A 270 -15.63 -18.90 -14.89
C GLU A 270 -15.21 -18.56 -16.33
N PRO A 271 -15.52 -17.37 -16.90
CA PRO A 271 -15.08 -17.01 -18.25
C PRO A 271 -13.57 -16.77 -18.38
N TYR A 272 -12.85 -16.51 -17.28
CA TYR A 272 -11.47 -16.00 -17.30
C TYR A 272 -10.45 -16.98 -16.72
N VAL A 273 -10.88 -17.86 -15.80
CA VAL A 273 -10.01 -18.86 -15.17
C VAL A 273 -10.72 -20.21 -15.05
N SER A 274 -9.97 -21.28 -15.31
CA SER A 274 -10.49 -22.65 -15.27
C SER A 274 -10.90 -23.09 -13.86
N ALA A 275 -10.14 -22.70 -12.84
CA ALA A 275 -10.50 -22.77 -11.42
C ALA A 275 -9.46 -22.04 -10.56
N LEU A 276 -9.89 -21.45 -9.45
CA LEU A 276 -8.98 -21.03 -8.37
C LEU A 276 -8.60 -22.23 -7.50
N PRO A 277 -7.38 -22.28 -6.91
CA PRO A 277 -6.89 -23.44 -6.16
C PRO A 277 -7.45 -23.50 -4.72
N VAL A 278 -8.78 -23.42 -4.59
CA VAL A 278 -9.50 -23.38 -3.31
C VAL A 278 -9.64 -24.78 -2.73
N HIS A 279 -9.26 -24.95 -1.47
CA HIS A 279 -9.54 -26.16 -0.69
C HIS A 279 -10.64 -25.90 0.35
N ASP A 280 -11.28 -26.98 0.82
CA ASP A 280 -12.29 -26.92 1.87
C ASP A 280 -11.76 -26.20 3.12
N GLY A 281 -12.51 -25.20 3.58
CA GLY A 281 -12.17 -24.39 4.75
C GLY A 281 -11.33 -23.14 4.46
N ASP A 282 -10.76 -22.99 3.26
CA ASP A 282 -9.92 -21.83 2.94
C ASP A 282 -10.71 -20.52 3.01
N LEU A 283 -11.89 -20.47 2.40
CA LEU A 283 -12.72 -19.26 2.39
C LEU A 283 -13.17 -18.84 3.80
N ALA A 284 -13.42 -19.79 4.69
CA ALA A 284 -13.74 -19.49 6.09
C ALA A 284 -12.55 -18.89 6.85
N LEU A 285 -11.32 -19.29 6.50
CA LEU A 285 -10.11 -18.71 7.06
C LEU A 285 -9.82 -17.33 6.47
N ILE A 286 -9.99 -17.17 5.16
CA ILE A 286 -9.82 -15.91 4.43
C ILE A 286 -10.79 -14.84 4.93
N SER A 287 -12.06 -15.22 5.17
CA SER A 287 -13.11 -14.30 5.61
C SER A 287 -13.22 -14.20 7.14
N ALA A 288 -12.14 -14.53 7.87
CA ALA A 288 -12.13 -14.34 9.32
C ALA A 288 -12.32 -12.84 9.63
N PRO A 289 -13.13 -12.46 10.64
CA PRO A 289 -13.45 -11.05 10.89
C PRO A 289 -12.21 -10.17 11.12
N CYS A 290 -12.09 -9.13 10.29
CA CYS A 290 -11.10 -8.06 10.43
C CYS A 290 -11.69 -6.84 11.18
N ASP A 291 -10.85 -6.06 11.86
CA ASP A 291 -11.30 -4.87 12.59
C ASP A 291 -11.39 -3.63 11.69
N PHE A 292 -10.70 -3.66 10.55
CA PHE A 292 -10.76 -2.64 9.52
C PHE A 292 -10.41 -3.26 8.16
N TYR A 293 -10.79 -2.56 7.08
CA TYR A 293 -10.39 -2.88 5.71
C TYR A 293 -9.55 -1.74 5.16
N GLY A 294 -8.32 -2.04 4.74
CA GLY A 294 -7.39 -1.07 4.20
C GLY A 294 -7.65 -0.81 2.72
N VAL A 295 -7.69 0.46 2.34
CA VAL A 295 -7.79 0.91 0.95
C VAL A 295 -6.56 1.76 0.63
N ASN A 296 -5.76 1.30 -0.32
CA ASN A 296 -4.83 2.16 -1.03
C ASN A 296 -5.58 2.74 -2.24
N TYR A 297 -5.47 4.04 -2.46
CA TYR A 297 -6.14 4.70 -3.58
C TYR A 297 -5.28 5.84 -4.10
N TYR A 298 -5.10 5.88 -5.41
CA TYR A 298 -4.28 6.88 -6.09
C TYR A 298 -5.05 7.62 -7.19
N ASN A 299 -5.83 6.90 -7.99
CA ASN A 299 -6.56 7.43 -9.12
C ASN A 299 -7.69 6.48 -9.53
N PRO A 300 -8.74 6.96 -10.23
CA PRO A 300 -9.61 6.06 -10.99
C PRO A 300 -8.86 5.45 -12.18
N THR A 301 -9.43 4.38 -12.73
CA THR A 301 -8.90 3.70 -13.93
C THR A 301 -9.94 3.76 -15.02
N THR A 302 -9.65 4.47 -16.11
CA THR A 302 -10.50 4.45 -17.31
C THR A 302 -10.13 3.27 -18.19
N VAL A 303 -11.15 2.51 -18.60
CA VAL A 303 -11.00 1.24 -19.29
C VAL A 303 -11.79 1.26 -20.59
N ALA A 304 -11.14 0.87 -21.69
CA ALA A 304 -11.76 0.63 -22.99
C ALA A 304 -11.73 -0.86 -23.34
N ALA A 305 -12.63 -1.30 -24.22
CA ALA A 305 -12.62 -2.64 -24.77
C ALA A 305 -11.37 -2.87 -25.61
N ALA A 306 -10.69 -3.99 -25.35
CA ALA A 306 -9.56 -4.43 -26.14
C ALA A 306 -9.82 -5.79 -26.78
N ALA A 307 -9.22 -6.02 -27.95
CA ALA A 307 -9.19 -7.34 -28.57
C ALA A 307 -8.05 -8.16 -27.97
N GLY A 308 -8.31 -9.43 -27.63
CA GLY A 308 -7.29 -10.36 -27.18
C GLY A 308 -7.70 -11.19 -25.97
N PRO A 309 -6.74 -11.90 -25.34
CA PRO A 309 -6.99 -12.73 -24.17
C PRO A 309 -7.34 -11.90 -22.92
N VAL A 310 -6.89 -10.65 -22.87
CA VAL A 310 -7.31 -9.65 -21.88
C VAL A 310 -8.28 -8.70 -22.58
N PRO A 311 -9.58 -8.69 -22.23
CA PRO A 311 -10.62 -8.01 -23.01
C PRO A 311 -10.73 -6.51 -22.69
N PHE A 312 -9.68 -5.92 -22.15
CA PHE A 312 -9.66 -4.52 -21.73
C PHE A 312 -8.26 -3.91 -21.92
N GLU A 313 -8.23 -2.59 -22.09
CA GLU A 313 -7.02 -1.79 -21.99
C GLU A 313 -7.27 -0.57 -21.08
N VAL A 314 -6.23 -0.13 -20.38
CA VAL A 314 -6.27 1.07 -19.56
C VAL A 314 -5.93 2.27 -20.44
N VAL A 315 -6.83 3.26 -20.48
CA VAL A 315 -6.70 4.47 -21.29
C VAL A 315 -6.70 5.72 -20.43
N PRO A 316 -6.16 6.85 -20.92
CA PRO A 316 -6.20 8.10 -20.17
C PRO A 316 -7.63 8.55 -19.88
N THR A 317 -7.88 9.09 -18.67
CA THR A 317 -9.15 9.73 -18.35
C THR A 317 -9.25 11.08 -19.05
N PRO A 318 -10.24 11.28 -19.96
CA PRO A 318 -10.29 12.50 -20.77
C PRO A 318 -10.42 13.78 -19.94
N GLY A 319 -9.50 14.73 -20.17
CA GLY A 319 -9.53 16.06 -19.56
C GLY A 319 -9.10 16.13 -18.09
N ALA A 320 -8.72 15.00 -17.48
CA ALA A 320 -8.24 15.00 -16.10
C ALA A 320 -6.78 15.52 -16.02
N PRO A 321 -6.44 16.33 -14.99
CA PRO A 321 -5.04 16.58 -14.65
C PRO A 321 -4.35 15.27 -14.24
N VAL A 322 -3.02 15.24 -14.30
CA VAL A 322 -2.25 13.99 -14.11
C VAL A 322 -1.10 14.19 -13.12
N THR A 323 -0.70 13.12 -12.47
CA THR A 323 0.49 13.10 -11.60
C THR A 323 1.78 12.98 -12.42
N GLY A 324 2.93 12.93 -11.75
CA GLY A 324 4.24 12.63 -12.34
C GLY A 324 4.36 11.25 -13.01
N PHE A 325 3.41 10.34 -12.76
CA PHE A 325 3.30 9.04 -13.47
C PHE A 325 2.72 9.16 -14.87
N GLY A 326 2.20 10.33 -15.25
CA GLY A 326 1.71 10.60 -16.59
C GLY A 326 0.24 10.20 -16.81
N PRO A 327 -0.17 9.99 -18.06
CA PRO A 327 -1.58 10.09 -18.47
C PRO A 327 -2.51 8.99 -17.94
N LEU A 328 -1.96 7.89 -17.40
CA LEU A 328 -2.74 6.80 -16.81
C LEU A 328 -2.94 6.97 -15.30
N TRP A 329 -2.41 8.03 -14.69
CA TRP A 329 -2.58 8.39 -13.28
C TRP A 329 -3.28 9.75 -13.16
N PRO A 330 -4.57 9.82 -13.52
CA PRO A 330 -5.38 11.03 -13.46
C PRO A 330 -5.68 11.43 -12.00
N ILE A 331 -5.79 12.73 -11.74
CA ILE A 331 -6.13 13.30 -10.45
C ILE A 331 -7.63 13.60 -10.44
N VAL A 332 -8.42 12.71 -9.84
CA VAL A 332 -9.89 12.82 -9.74
C VAL A 332 -10.33 12.44 -8.32
N PRO A 333 -10.22 13.36 -7.34
CA PRO A 333 -10.50 13.06 -5.94
C PRO A 333 -11.90 12.53 -5.68
N GLU A 334 -12.92 13.07 -6.36
CA GLU A 334 -14.32 12.66 -6.23
C GLU A 334 -14.57 11.18 -6.58
N ALA A 335 -13.68 10.57 -7.36
CA ALA A 335 -13.75 9.14 -7.66
C ALA A 335 -13.42 8.28 -6.43
N LEU A 336 -12.62 8.78 -5.47
CA LEU A 336 -12.44 8.12 -4.17
C LEU A 336 -13.74 8.12 -3.37
N THR A 337 -14.48 9.24 -3.37
CA THR A 337 -15.81 9.29 -2.74
C THR A 337 -16.74 8.26 -3.36
N ALA A 338 -16.81 8.22 -4.69
CA ALA A 338 -17.67 7.29 -5.42
C ALA A 338 -17.32 5.83 -5.09
N PHE A 339 -16.02 5.48 -5.09
CA PHE A 339 -15.56 4.14 -4.73
C PHE A 339 -15.95 3.76 -3.29
N LEU A 340 -15.73 4.65 -2.32
CA LEU A 340 -16.04 4.38 -0.91
C LEU A 340 -17.55 4.22 -0.67
N VAL A 341 -18.38 4.97 -1.39
CA VAL A 341 -19.84 4.81 -1.34
C VAL A 341 -20.26 3.49 -2.00
N ASP A 342 -19.73 3.13 -3.18
CA ASP A 342 -20.01 1.82 -3.81
C ASP A 342 -19.60 0.67 -2.91
N ALA A 343 -18.41 0.72 -2.29
CA ALA A 343 -17.94 -0.30 -1.37
C ALA A 343 -18.90 -0.47 -0.18
N LYS A 344 -19.36 0.64 0.41
CA LYS A 344 -20.36 0.59 1.50
C LYS A 344 -21.67 -0.04 1.04
N GLU A 345 -22.18 0.33 -0.13
CA GLU A 345 -23.45 -0.21 -0.66
C GLU A 345 -23.34 -1.69 -1.00
N ARG A 346 -22.22 -2.09 -1.61
CA ARG A 346 -21.93 -3.46 -2.05
C ARG A 346 -21.76 -4.44 -0.89
N TYR A 347 -20.97 -4.06 0.12
CA TYR A 347 -20.59 -4.96 1.21
C TYR A 347 -21.47 -4.78 2.46
N GLY A 348 -22.13 -3.63 2.62
CA GLY A 348 -23.05 -3.38 3.73
C GLY A 348 -22.41 -3.64 5.10
N GLU A 349 -23.07 -4.44 5.94
CA GLU A 349 -22.59 -4.82 7.27
C GLU A 349 -21.30 -5.64 7.25
N ALA A 350 -20.95 -6.25 6.12
CA ALA A 350 -19.70 -6.99 5.96
C ALA A 350 -18.48 -6.07 5.81
N LEU A 351 -18.67 -4.77 5.51
CA LEU A 351 -17.59 -3.79 5.45
C LEU A 351 -17.23 -3.30 6.86
N PRO A 352 -16.08 -3.68 7.44
CA PRO A 352 -15.60 -3.07 8.67
C PRO A 352 -15.23 -1.59 8.41
N PRO A 353 -14.90 -0.79 9.43
CA PRO A 353 -14.35 0.54 9.21
C PRO A 353 -13.20 0.54 8.20
N VAL A 354 -13.20 1.52 7.30
CA VAL A 354 -12.17 1.67 6.28
C VAL A 354 -11.00 2.46 6.84
N ALA A 355 -9.78 2.03 6.54
CA ALA A 355 -8.58 2.83 6.69
C ALA A 355 -8.05 3.18 5.31
N ILE A 356 -7.93 4.47 4.98
CA ILE A 356 -7.14 4.87 3.82
C ILE A 356 -5.69 4.64 4.20
N ALA A 357 -5.12 3.54 3.71
CA ALA A 357 -3.81 3.05 4.14
C ALA A 357 -2.66 3.61 3.30
N GLU A 358 -2.98 4.08 2.09
CA GLU A 358 -2.12 4.91 1.23
C GLU A 358 -2.98 5.85 0.38
N ASN A 359 -2.59 7.12 0.37
CA ASN A 359 -2.96 8.07 -0.67
C ASN A 359 -1.85 9.12 -0.79
N GLY A 360 -1.47 9.43 -2.03
CA GLY A 360 -0.48 10.45 -2.32
C GLY A 360 -0.18 10.54 -3.82
N ALA A 361 0.73 11.44 -4.18
CA ALA A 361 1.09 11.64 -5.57
C ALA A 361 2.57 12.01 -5.73
N SER A 362 3.14 11.49 -6.81
CA SER A 362 4.43 11.93 -7.34
C SER A 362 4.26 13.14 -8.24
N PHE A 363 5.21 14.06 -8.18
CA PHE A 363 5.34 15.18 -9.11
C PHE A 363 6.82 15.34 -9.49
N PRO A 364 7.12 15.93 -10.67
CA PRO A 364 8.49 16.23 -11.05
C PRO A 364 9.15 17.16 -10.03
N GLU A 365 10.29 16.74 -9.49
CA GLU A 365 11.02 17.45 -8.45
C GLU A 365 12.53 17.29 -8.66
N PRO A 366 13.36 18.24 -8.18
CA PRO A 366 14.80 18.16 -8.33
C PRO A 366 15.43 17.06 -7.45
N ASP A 367 16.55 16.51 -7.90
CA ASP A 367 17.27 15.48 -7.14
C ASP A 367 17.87 15.98 -5.83
N ARG A 368 18.17 17.27 -5.76
CA ARG A 368 18.75 17.93 -4.59
C ARG A 368 18.07 19.25 -4.34
N VAL A 369 17.92 19.57 -3.06
CA VAL A 369 17.35 20.83 -2.58
C VAL A 369 18.24 21.40 -1.47
N ASP A 370 18.36 22.72 -1.38
CA ASP A 370 19.11 23.40 -0.31
C ASP A 370 18.21 23.93 0.82
N GLY A 371 16.89 23.83 0.64
CA GLY A 371 15.88 24.25 1.59
C GLY A 371 14.54 23.58 1.30
N PRO A 372 13.47 23.97 2.02
CA PRO A 372 12.14 23.41 1.82
C PRO A 372 11.69 23.53 0.36
N LEU A 373 11.29 22.41 -0.22
CA LEU A 373 10.76 22.35 -1.58
C LEU A 373 9.29 22.80 -1.57
N ASP A 374 8.94 23.72 -2.45
CA ASP A 374 7.54 24.11 -2.66
C ASP A 374 6.87 23.13 -3.62
N ASP A 375 6.01 22.28 -3.05
CA ASP A 375 5.30 21.19 -3.72
C ASP A 375 3.77 21.41 -3.64
N ALA A 376 3.32 22.59 -4.05
CA ALA A 376 1.92 23.00 -4.01
C ALA A 376 0.95 22.02 -4.70
N ASP A 377 1.37 21.34 -5.76
CA ASP A 377 0.56 20.32 -6.44
C ASP A 377 0.29 19.10 -5.54
N ARG A 378 1.26 18.68 -4.72
CA ARG A 378 1.08 17.62 -3.71
C ARG A 378 0.09 18.05 -2.64
N ILE A 379 0.19 19.30 -2.18
CA ILE A 379 -0.79 19.88 -1.24
C ILE A 379 -2.19 19.86 -1.85
N ALA A 380 -2.35 20.29 -3.10
CA ALA A 380 -3.63 20.29 -3.79
C ALA A 380 -4.22 18.88 -3.94
N TYR A 381 -3.39 17.91 -4.33
CA TYR A 381 -3.76 16.50 -4.44
C TYR A 381 -4.25 15.93 -3.11
N LEU A 382 -3.45 16.05 -2.04
CA LEU A 382 -3.78 15.51 -0.72
C LEU A 382 -5.02 16.18 -0.14
N ARG A 383 -5.12 17.50 -0.28
CA ARG A 383 -6.29 18.26 0.15
C ARG A 383 -7.57 17.80 -0.54
N GLY A 384 -7.52 17.57 -1.85
CA GLY A 384 -8.66 17.08 -2.63
C GLY A 384 -9.12 15.70 -2.17
N HIS A 385 -8.18 14.77 -1.99
CA HIS A 385 -8.52 13.40 -1.57
C HIS A 385 -8.96 13.32 -0.11
N ILE A 386 -8.41 14.13 0.80
CA ILE A 386 -8.94 14.26 2.15
C ILE A 386 -10.37 14.81 2.11
N ALA A 387 -10.66 15.83 1.29
CA ALA A 387 -12.03 16.33 1.11
C ALA A 387 -12.99 15.23 0.63
N ALA A 388 -12.57 14.41 -0.33
CA ALA A 388 -13.33 13.27 -0.83
C ALA A 388 -13.64 12.25 0.27
N VAL A 389 -12.67 11.95 1.14
CA VAL A 389 -12.88 11.10 2.32
C VAL A 389 -13.91 11.73 3.29
N LEU A 390 -13.86 13.05 3.49
CA LEU A 390 -14.86 13.73 4.32
C LEU A 390 -16.26 13.67 3.69
N ASP A 391 -16.37 13.74 2.37
CA ASP A 391 -17.64 13.56 1.66
C ASP A 391 -18.17 12.12 1.79
N ALA A 392 -17.30 11.12 1.75
CA ALA A 392 -17.68 9.73 2.02
C ALA A 392 -18.16 9.55 3.49
N LEU A 393 -17.50 10.20 4.46
CA LEU A 393 -17.97 10.24 5.86
C LEU A 393 -19.37 10.87 5.98
N ARG A 394 -19.68 11.93 5.20
CA ARG A 394 -21.03 12.52 5.15
C ARG A 394 -22.05 11.59 4.52
N ALA A 395 -21.66 10.81 3.51
CA ALA A 395 -22.47 9.75 2.92
C ALA A 395 -22.63 8.51 3.83
N GLY A 396 -22.04 8.55 5.04
CA GLY A 396 -22.18 7.50 6.06
C GLY A 396 -21.24 6.32 5.86
N VAL A 397 -20.19 6.45 5.05
CA VAL A 397 -19.08 5.50 5.06
C VAL A 397 -18.34 5.62 6.39
N ARG A 398 -17.91 4.50 6.98
CA ARG A 398 -17.08 4.50 8.19
C ARG A 398 -15.62 4.55 7.76
N VAL A 399 -14.96 5.68 7.96
CA VAL A 399 -13.52 5.84 7.71
C VAL A 399 -12.86 6.29 9.02
N ASP A 400 -11.86 5.54 9.46
CA ASP A 400 -11.21 5.75 10.77
C ASP A 400 -9.81 6.36 10.64
N ALA A 401 -9.16 6.23 9.49
CA ALA A 401 -7.78 6.65 9.31
C ALA A 401 -7.49 7.15 7.90
N TYR A 402 -6.56 8.11 7.82
CA TYR A 402 -5.98 8.60 6.58
C TYR A 402 -4.46 8.56 6.66
N THR A 403 -3.84 7.82 5.73
CA THR A 403 -2.41 7.59 5.70
C THR A 403 -1.81 8.18 4.43
N VAL A 404 -0.90 9.15 4.59
CA VAL A 404 -0.18 9.72 3.46
C VAL A 404 0.88 8.74 2.96
N TRP A 405 0.83 8.43 1.66
CA TRP A 405 1.94 7.83 0.94
C TRP A 405 2.76 8.95 0.27
N SER A 406 3.97 9.26 0.75
CA SER A 406 4.76 8.58 1.78
C SER A 406 5.41 9.57 2.74
N LEU A 407 6.01 9.07 3.83
CA LEU A 407 6.83 9.94 4.71
C LEU A 407 8.03 10.52 3.94
N LEU A 408 8.77 9.64 3.26
CA LEU A 408 10.05 9.95 2.60
C LEU A 408 9.94 9.69 1.09
N ASP A 409 10.60 10.51 0.28
CA ASP A 409 11.01 10.08 -1.05
C ASP A 409 11.81 8.78 -0.92
N ASN A 410 11.53 7.81 -1.78
CA ASN A 410 12.01 6.45 -1.62
C ASN A 410 12.22 5.78 -2.97
N PHE A 411 12.63 4.51 -2.97
CA PHE A 411 12.76 3.72 -4.19
C PHE A 411 11.36 3.31 -4.69
N GLU A 412 10.94 3.89 -5.81
CA GLU A 412 9.62 3.66 -6.41
C GLU A 412 9.68 2.47 -7.39
N TRP A 413 10.02 1.29 -6.85
CA TRP A 413 9.89 0.02 -7.57
C TRP A 413 10.57 0.02 -8.95
N ALA A 414 9.85 -0.32 -10.03
CA ALA A 414 10.39 -0.33 -11.39
C ALA A 414 10.72 1.08 -11.92
N ASP A 415 10.18 2.14 -11.32
CA ASP A 415 10.47 3.53 -11.65
C ASP A 415 11.77 4.02 -11.00
N GLY A 416 12.37 3.27 -10.08
CA GLY A 416 13.62 3.64 -9.41
C GLY A 416 13.47 4.90 -8.56
N TYR A 417 14.43 5.83 -8.64
CA TYR A 417 14.35 7.12 -7.94
C TYR A 417 13.78 8.25 -8.82
N THR A 418 13.16 7.91 -9.96
CA THR A 418 12.60 8.90 -10.89
C THR A 418 11.28 9.52 -10.42
N GLN A 419 10.66 8.95 -9.38
CA GLN A 419 9.38 9.38 -8.83
C GLN A 419 9.53 9.73 -7.34
N ARG A 420 8.80 10.75 -6.88
CA ARG A 420 8.96 11.31 -5.52
C ARG A 420 7.60 11.54 -4.86
N PHE A 421 7.21 10.64 -3.98
CA PHE A 421 5.94 10.71 -3.22
C PHE A 421 6.04 11.40 -1.87
N GLY A 422 7.25 11.55 -1.33
CA GLY A 422 7.44 11.87 0.08
C GLY A 422 6.92 13.24 0.46
N LEU A 423 6.42 13.35 1.69
CA LEU A 423 6.32 14.64 2.40
C LEU A 423 7.72 15.22 2.68
N VAL A 424 8.74 14.38 2.72
CA VAL A 424 10.14 14.74 2.98
C VAL A 424 10.98 14.36 1.77
N HIS A 425 11.68 15.36 1.20
CA HIS A 425 12.66 15.12 0.15
C HIS A 425 13.86 14.34 0.72
N VAL A 426 14.36 13.38 -0.04
CA VAL A 426 15.61 12.67 0.28
C VAL A 426 16.61 12.83 -0.85
N ASP A 427 17.80 13.34 -0.50
CA ASP A 427 18.96 13.29 -1.38
C ASP A 427 19.56 11.88 -1.32
N MET A 428 19.26 11.06 -2.33
CA MET A 428 19.67 9.66 -2.39
C MET A 428 21.19 9.44 -2.38
N ALA A 429 22.00 10.48 -2.63
CA ALA A 429 23.45 10.38 -2.55
C ALA A 429 23.99 10.59 -1.11
N THR A 430 23.24 11.29 -0.26
CA THR A 430 23.71 11.67 1.09
C THR A 430 22.82 11.13 2.22
N GLY A 431 21.62 10.68 1.90
CA GLY A 431 20.58 10.35 2.86
C GLY A 431 20.02 11.57 3.59
N ARG A 432 20.28 12.81 3.13
CA ARG A 432 19.77 14.01 3.81
C ARG A 432 18.26 14.14 3.60
N ARG A 433 17.50 14.27 4.71
CA ARG A 433 16.06 14.55 4.74
C ARG A 433 15.78 16.05 4.75
N THR A 434 14.92 16.54 3.86
CA THR A 434 14.46 17.93 3.84
C THR A 434 12.93 17.99 3.75
N PRO A 435 12.21 18.36 4.83
CA PRO A 435 10.76 18.51 4.79
C PRO A 435 10.28 19.47 3.70
N LYS A 436 9.27 19.06 2.93
CA LYS A 436 8.66 19.86 1.86
C LYS A 436 7.56 20.77 2.40
N ALA A 437 6.98 21.64 1.58
CA ALA A 437 5.85 22.48 1.99
C ALA A 437 4.61 21.64 2.37
N SER A 438 4.38 20.51 1.69
CA SER A 438 3.33 19.54 2.02
C SER A 438 3.47 18.93 3.41
N TYR A 439 4.69 18.72 3.91
CA TYR A 439 4.93 18.25 5.27
C TYR A 439 4.41 19.27 6.30
N ALA A 440 4.76 20.55 6.12
CA ALA A 440 4.32 21.62 7.01
C ALA A 440 2.80 21.83 6.92
N TRP A 441 2.23 21.72 5.72
CA TRP A 441 0.79 21.78 5.50
C TRP A 441 0.05 20.63 6.19
N PHE A 442 0.53 19.39 6.05
CA PHE A 442 -0.12 18.21 6.63
C PHE A 442 -0.05 18.25 8.16
N ARG A 443 1.09 18.68 8.72
CA ARG A 443 1.22 18.96 10.15
C ARG A 443 0.16 19.94 10.64
N ALA A 444 0.02 21.09 9.95
CA ALA A 444 -0.94 22.11 10.34
C ALA A 444 -2.40 21.61 10.23
N LEU A 445 -2.70 20.74 9.26
CA LEU A 445 -3.99 20.07 9.16
C LEU A 445 -4.26 19.16 10.36
N ILE A 446 -3.26 18.38 10.80
CA ILE A 446 -3.38 17.51 11.98
C ILE A 446 -3.60 18.36 13.24
N GLU A 447 -2.88 19.47 13.40
CA GLU A 447 -3.07 20.42 14.51
C GLU A 447 -4.50 21.01 14.50
N GLU A 448 -5.01 21.39 13.33
CA GLU A 448 -6.39 21.88 13.15
C GLU A 448 -7.45 20.83 13.47
N ALA A 449 -7.19 19.56 13.13
CA ALA A 449 -8.07 18.45 13.48
C ALA A 449 -8.12 18.18 14.98
N ARG A 450 -7.13 18.64 15.75
CA ARG A 450 -7.04 18.42 17.21
C ARG A 450 -7.49 19.61 18.05
N SER A 451 -7.51 20.82 17.47
CA SER A 451 -8.14 22.01 18.07
C SER A 451 -9.66 21.95 17.91
#